data_AF-A0A2V8QAV3-F1
#
_entry.id   AF-A0A2V8QAV3-F1
#
_cell.length_a   1.000
_cell.length_b   1.000
_cell.length_c   1.000
_cell.angle_alpha   90.00
_cell.angle_beta   90.00
_cell.angle_gamma   90.00
#
_symmetry.space_group_name_H-M   'P 1'
#
loop_
_entity.id
_entity.type
_entity.pdbx_description
1 polymer ?
#
loop_
_entity_poly.entity_id
_entity_poly.type
_entity_poly.pdbx_seq_one_letter_code
_entity_poly.pdbx_strand_id
1 'polypeptide(L)'
;KDFRNVRPTSDIYAIGMTAYSLLAGDTALDVGPKQDMAGTVKAIFENPIIPLRLRVPEVPARVAEVIERALAKDPAQRWQSAAAMRTALMHSA
;
A
#
# COMPACT_ATOMS: atom_id res chain seq x y z
N LYS A 1 13.32 -7.30 12.05
CA LYS A 1 12.14 -6.57 12.58
C LYS A 1 11.37 -7.50 13.52
N ASP A 2 10.66 -6.95 14.51
CA ASP A 2 9.83 -7.72 15.45
C ASP A 2 8.42 -7.94 14.86
N PHE A 3 8.09 -9.19 14.55
CA PHE A 3 6.79 -9.59 13.99
C PHE A 3 5.73 -9.88 15.06
N ARG A 4 6.11 -9.94 16.34
CA ARG A 4 5.19 -10.21 17.46
C ARG A 4 4.40 -8.97 17.87
N ASN A 5 4.91 -7.79 17.55
CA ASN A 5 4.31 -6.50 17.87
C ASN A 5 3.61 -5.87 16.65
N VAL A 6 2.64 -6.60 16.09
CA VAL A 6 1.77 -6.09 15.02
C VAL A 6 0.78 -5.07 15.59
N ARG A 7 0.50 -4.02 14.81
CA ARG A 7 -0.45 -2.94 15.18
C ARG A 7 -1.53 -2.81 14.09
N PRO A 8 -2.69 -2.18 14.37
CA PRO A 8 -3.77 -2.02 13.37
C PRO A 8 -3.32 -1.37 12.04
N THR A 9 -2.27 -0.56 12.07
CA THR A 9 -1.62 0.02 10.87
C THR A 9 -1.04 -1.04 9.91
N SER A 10 -0.90 -2.29 10.34
CA SER A 10 -0.53 -3.42 9.47
C SER A 10 -1.70 -3.85 8.58
N ASP A 11 -2.94 -3.86 9.09
CA ASP A 11 -4.13 -4.14 8.28
C ASP A 11 -4.36 -3.04 7.24
N ILE A 12 -4.05 -1.78 7.60
CA ILE A 12 -4.06 -0.64 6.67
C ILE A 12 -3.10 -0.86 5.51
N TYR A 13 -1.90 -1.38 5.78
CA TYR A 13 -0.96 -1.69 4.72
C TYR A 13 -1.45 -2.83 3.84
N ALA A 14 -1.97 -3.90 4.45
CA ALA A 14 -2.50 -5.05 3.73
C ALA A 14 -3.65 -4.65 2.80
N ILE A 15 -4.64 -3.90 3.31
CA ILE A 15 -5.77 -3.45 2.48
C ILE A 15 -5.35 -2.44 1.41
N GLY A 16 -4.35 -1.60 1.70
CA GLY A 16 -3.73 -0.72 0.71
C GLY A 16 -3.09 -1.50 -0.43
N MET A 17 -2.32 -2.55 -0.13
CA MET A 17 -1.71 -3.42 -1.14
C MET A 17 -2.77 -4.18 -1.94
N THR A 18 -3.81 -4.68 -1.27
CA THR A 18 -4.95 -5.33 -1.93
C THR A 18 -5.65 -4.37 -2.90
N ALA A 19 -6.00 -3.16 -2.44
CA ALA A 19 -6.67 -2.17 -3.29
C ALA A 19 -5.80 -1.76 -4.48
N TYR A 20 -4.50 -1.53 -4.25
CA TYR A 20 -3.55 -1.24 -5.32
C TYR A 20 -3.54 -2.37 -6.36
N SER A 21 -3.36 -3.62 -5.93
CA SER A 21 -3.28 -4.78 -6.83
C SER A 21 -4.58 -5.00 -7.62
N LEU A 22 -5.74 -4.75 -7.01
CA LEU A 22 -7.02 -4.84 -7.70
C LEU A 22 -7.19 -3.78 -8.79
N LEU A 23 -6.66 -2.57 -8.57
CA LEU A 23 -6.72 -1.49 -9.56
C LEU A 23 -5.67 -1.63 -10.66
N ALA A 24 -4.44 -1.97 -10.28
CA ALA A 24 -3.30 -2.03 -11.20
C ALA A 24 -3.07 -3.39 -11.87
N GLY A 25 -3.74 -4.45 -11.40
CA GLY A 25 -3.50 -5.82 -11.84
C GLY A 25 -2.16 -6.42 -11.38
N ASP A 26 -1.36 -5.68 -10.61
CA ASP A 26 -0.06 -6.09 -10.09
C ASP A 26 0.29 -5.30 -8.80
N THR A 27 1.22 -5.80 -8.00
CA THR A 27 1.57 -5.25 -6.69
C THR A 27 2.29 -3.90 -6.78
N ALA A 28 2.21 -3.07 -5.75
CA ALA A 28 2.89 -1.77 -5.71
C ALA A 28 4.43 -1.85 -5.63
N LEU A 29 5.01 -3.04 -5.55
CA LEU A 29 6.44 -3.25 -5.38
C LEU A 29 7.01 -3.95 -6.61
N ASP A 30 8.16 -3.48 -7.08
CA ASP A 30 8.93 -4.25 -8.06
C ASP A 30 9.59 -5.44 -7.32
N VAL A 31 9.04 -6.63 -7.52
CA VAL A 31 9.52 -7.87 -6.90
C VAL A 31 10.09 -8.85 -7.94
N GLY A 32 10.24 -8.45 -9.21
CA GLY A 32 10.79 -9.32 -10.26
C GLY A 32 10.05 -10.67 -10.47
N PRO A 33 10.38 -11.41 -11.54
CA PRO A 33 9.61 -12.59 -11.96
C PRO A 33 9.88 -13.88 -11.17
N LYS A 34 10.89 -13.92 -10.28
CA LYS A 34 11.36 -15.16 -9.63
C LYS A 34 11.78 -14.98 -8.15
N GLN A 35 11.20 -14.00 -7.43
CA GLN A 35 11.53 -13.86 -6.01
C GLN A 35 10.85 -14.95 -5.17
N ASP A 36 11.63 -15.52 -4.26
CA ASP A 36 11.12 -16.35 -3.19
C ASP A 36 10.49 -15.47 -2.09
N MET A 37 9.95 -16.13 -1.05
CA MET A 37 9.33 -15.43 0.09
C MET A 37 10.30 -14.44 0.76
N ALA A 38 11.59 -14.77 0.85
CA ALA A 38 12.57 -13.89 1.48
C ALA A 38 12.76 -12.59 0.66
N GLY A 39 12.77 -12.71 -0.66
CA GLY A 39 12.80 -11.60 -1.60
C GLY A 39 11.60 -10.66 -1.47
N THR A 40 10.38 -11.22 -1.40
CA THR A 40 9.16 -10.43 -1.19
C THR A 40 9.18 -9.69 0.15
N VAL A 41 9.59 -10.36 1.23
CA VAL A 41 9.71 -9.75 2.56
C VAL A 41 10.71 -8.59 2.54
N LYS A 42 11.85 -8.76 1.86
CA LYS A 42 12.84 -7.70 1.68
C LYS A 42 12.23 -6.49 0.95
N ALA A 43 11.56 -6.72 -0.18
CA ALA A 43 10.93 -5.66 -0.96
C ALA A 43 9.86 -4.88 -0.18
N ILE A 44 9.07 -5.56 0.66
CA ILE A 44 8.09 -4.91 1.54
C ILE A 44 8.75 -3.87 2.44
N PHE A 45 9.98 -4.12 2.91
CA PHE A 45 10.69 -3.20 3.78
C PHE A 45 11.54 -2.16 3.06
N GLU A 46 12.10 -2.50 1.91
CA GLU A 46 13.16 -1.69 1.28
C GLU A 46 12.71 -0.98 -0.01
N ASN A 47 11.88 -1.63 -0.83
CA ASN A 47 11.60 -1.10 -2.17
C ASN A 47 10.61 0.07 -2.08
N PRO A 48 10.85 1.19 -2.80
CA PRO A 48 9.83 2.22 -2.94
C PRO A 48 8.59 1.64 -3.64
N ILE A 49 7.44 2.24 -3.37
CA ILE A 49 6.24 1.89 -4.12
C ILE A 49 6.34 2.46 -5.53
N ILE A 50 5.75 1.77 -6.49
CA ILE A 50 5.44 2.31 -7.81
C ILE A 50 4.16 3.14 -7.66
N PRO A 51 4.13 4.44 -7.98
CA PRO A 51 2.91 5.25 -7.87
C PRO A 51 1.76 4.64 -8.68
N LEU A 52 0.55 4.62 -8.12
CA LEU A 52 -0.60 3.93 -8.71
C LEU A 52 -0.93 4.51 -10.08
N ARG A 53 -0.90 5.84 -10.20
CA ARG A 53 -1.18 6.55 -11.46
C ARG A 53 -0.10 6.39 -12.53
N LEU A 54 1.07 5.86 -12.18
CA LEU A 54 2.06 5.46 -13.19
C LEU A 54 1.60 4.19 -13.93
N ARG A 55 0.83 3.33 -13.27
CA ARG A 55 0.27 2.11 -13.86
C ARG A 55 -1.15 2.29 -14.39
N VAL A 56 -1.95 3.11 -13.72
CA VAL A 56 -3.37 3.31 -14.01
C VAL A 56 -3.68 4.82 -14.04
N PRO A 57 -3.32 5.55 -15.11
CA PRO A 57 -3.42 7.01 -15.19
C PRO A 57 -4.83 7.58 -14.96
N GLU A 58 -5.86 6.78 -15.26
CA GLU A 58 -7.28 7.10 -15.12
C GLU A 58 -7.78 7.12 -13.67
N VAL A 59 -7.04 6.54 -12.72
CA VAL A 59 -7.40 6.62 -11.31
C VAL A 59 -7.35 8.09 -10.85
N PRO A 60 -8.42 8.62 -10.21
CA PRO A 60 -8.41 9.97 -9.68
C PRO A 60 -7.24 10.19 -8.71
N ALA A 61 -6.57 11.35 -8.83
CA ALA A 61 -5.37 11.68 -8.04
C ALA A 61 -5.56 11.47 -6.53
N ARG A 62 -6.69 11.93 -5.99
CA ARG A 62 -6.99 11.79 -4.55
C ARG A 62 -7.18 10.34 -4.12
N VAL A 63 -7.76 9.49 -4.98
CA VAL A 63 -7.90 8.05 -4.68
C VAL A 63 -6.52 7.41 -4.59
N ALA A 64 -5.63 7.72 -5.54
CA ALA A 64 -4.26 7.23 -5.53
C ALA A 64 -3.50 7.68 -4.28
N GLU A 65 -3.58 8.95 -3.90
CA GLU A 65 -2.95 9.49 -2.68
C GLU A 65 -3.41 8.75 -1.41
N VAL A 66 -4.71 8.44 -1.30
CA VAL A 66 -5.25 7.72 -0.14
C VAL A 66 -4.70 6.30 -0.04
N ILE A 67 -4.61 5.59 -1.18
CA ILE A 67 -4.05 4.24 -1.27
C ILE A 67 -2.55 4.26 -1.01
N GLU A 68 -1.80 5.15 -1.65
CA GLU A 68 -0.34 5.27 -1.51
C GLU A 68 0.07 5.62 -0.07
N ARG A 69 -0.71 6.44 0.63
CA ARG A 69 -0.49 6.71 2.07
C ARG A 69 -0.62 5.44 2.92
N ALA A 70 -1.54 4.54 2.59
CA ALA A 70 -1.67 3.27 3.30
C ALA A 70 -0.41 2.38 3.14
N LEU A 71 0.35 2.58 2.05
CA LEU A 71 1.56 1.85 1.71
C LEU A 71 2.86 2.44 2.28
N ALA A 72 2.77 3.51 3.06
CA ALA A 72 3.94 4.14 3.66
C ALA A 72 4.78 3.13 4.46
N LYS A 73 6.11 3.19 4.33
CA LYS A 73 7.03 2.25 4.99
C LYS A 73 7.04 2.41 6.50
N ASP A 74 6.95 3.66 6.96
CA ASP A 74 6.74 3.99 8.36
C ASP A 74 5.24 3.84 8.72
N PRO A 75 4.88 2.92 9.64
CA PRO A 75 3.50 2.77 10.10
C PRO A 75 2.87 4.05 10.68
N ALA A 76 3.67 4.98 11.21
CA ALA A 76 3.17 6.25 11.74
C ALA A 76 2.67 7.20 10.64
N GLN A 77 3.15 7.03 9.40
CA GLN A 77 2.73 7.84 8.24
C GLN A 77 1.45 7.31 7.58
N ARG A 78 1.06 6.06 7.91
CA ARG A 78 -0.16 5.44 7.41
C ARG A 78 -1.41 6.05 8.05
N TRP A 79 -2.57 5.63 7.56
CA TRP A 79 -3.82 5.85 8.29
C TRP A 79 -3.77 5.14 9.64
N GLN A 80 -4.10 5.87 10.71
CA GLN A 80 -4.06 5.31 12.07
C GLN A 80 -5.31 4.50 12.41
N SER A 81 -6.34 4.51 11.55
CA SER A 81 -7.51 3.65 11.66
C SER A 81 -8.15 3.38 10.29
N ALA A 82 -8.86 2.27 10.18
CA ALA A 82 -9.63 1.93 8.98
C ALA A 82 -10.74 2.95 8.72
N ALA A 83 -11.34 3.49 9.78
CA ALA A 83 -12.35 4.54 9.69
C ALA A 83 -11.80 5.83 9.07
N ALA A 84 -10.56 6.22 9.41
CA ALA A 84 -9.90 7.39 8.82
C ALA A 84 -9.64 7.19 7.32
N MET A 85 -9.10 6.03 6.94
CA MET A 85 -8.87 5.69 5.52
C MET A 85 -10.19 5.68 4.73
N ARG A 86 -11.23 5.02 5.25
CA ARG A 86 -12.56 5.00 4.64
C ARG A 86 -13.12 6.40 4.44
N THR A 87 -13.01 7.26 5.46
CA THR A 87 -13.49 8.64 5.37
C THR A 87 -12.77 9.38 4.25
N ALA A 88 -11.45 9.22 4.13
CA ALA A 88 -10.70 9.84 3.04
C ALA A 88 -11.15 9.34 1.65
N LEU A 89 -11.37 8.03 1.49
CA LEU A 89 -11.89 7.45 0.24
C LEU A 89 -13.28 7.98 -0.15
N MET A 90 -14.18 8.18 0.83
CA MET A 90 -15.53 8.70 0.56
C MET A 90 -15.52 10.18 0.11
N HIS A 91 -14.45 10.92 0.38
CA HIS A 91 -14.29 12.33 0.00
C HIS A 91 -13.22 12.54 -1.09
N SER A 92 -12.77 11.46 -1.74
CA SER A 92 -11.75 11.50 -2.80
C SER A 92 -12.31 11.47 -4.22
N ALA A 93 -13.65 11.39 -4.37
CA ALA A 93 -14.36 11.43 -5.64
C ALA A 93 -14.62 12.87 -6.10
#